data_AF-A0A542DH73-F1
#
_entry.id   AF-A0A542DH73-F1
#
_cell.length_a   1.000
_cell.length_b   1.000
_cell.length_c   1.000
_cell.angle_alpha   90.00
_cell.angle_beta   90.00
_cell.angle_gamma   90.00
#
_symmetry.space_group_name_H-M   'P 1'
#
loop_
_entity.id
_entity.type
_entity.pdbx_description
1 polymer ?
#
loop_
_entity_poly.entity_id
_entity_poly.type
_entity_poly.pdbx_seq_one_letter_code
_entity_poly.pdbx_strand_id
1 'polypeptide(L)'
;MRQQSNIVSLPAELVQQPGTLPAHCTRHGRPAARRVDFALQSKVRIEGSRVRQVGVFGGAGMADRLGQHAKKVRVTHVKGWPLCHTCARTRASWLVVSSVMFFGGLLAFVGSLIIGIIAEKGTVPWLAGVAVAGFVLLVLSAFPFHRGSLARLVGANTAPDGTSVRVTNPSAAFVAELPRTG
;
A
#
# COMPACT_ATOMS: atom_id res chain seq x y z
N MET A 1 19.51 -14.27 -14.95
CA MET A 1 20.32 -13.03 -14.90
C MET A 1 19.78 -12.12 -13.80
N ARG A 2 20.52 -11.88 -12.70
CA ARG A 2 20.07 -10.94 -11.65
C ARG A 2 20.27 -9.52 -12.18
N GLN A 3 19.18 -8.90 -12.63
CA GLN A 3 19.15 -7.50 -12.99
C GLN A 3 19.54 -6.70 -11.74
N GLN A 4 20.72 -6.06 -11.74
CA GLN A 4 21.12 -5.16 -10.65
C GLN A 4 20.07 -4.06 -10.58
N SER A 5 19.30 -4.03 -9.49
CA SER A 5 18.31 -2.98 -9.29
C SER A 5 19.05 -1.67 -9.10
N ASN A 6 18.83 -0.71 -10.00
CA ASN A 6 19.36 0.64 -9.84
C ASN A 6 18.58 1.30 -8.70
N ILE A 7 19.26 1.68 -7.61
CA ILE A 7 18.62 2.33 -6.46
C ILE A 7 19.16 3.74 -6.37
N VAL A 8 18.26 4.72 -6.41
CA VAL A 8 18.59 6.12 -6.18
C VAL A 8 18.04 6.54 -4.82
N SER A 9 18.90 7.17 -4.02
CA SER A 9 18.55 7.69 -2.70
C SER A 9 18.34 9.19 -2.77
N LEU A 10 17.21 9.65 -2.23
CA LEU A 10 16.86 11.06 -2.13
C LEU A 10 16.88 11.46 -0.64
N PRO A 11 17.49 12.59 -0.25
CA PRO A 11 17.39 13.09 1.12
C PRO A 11 15.92 13.29 1.53
N ALA A 12 15.55 12.88 2.75
CA ALA A 12 14.18 12.98 3.23
C ALA A 12 13.71 14.43 3.31
N GLU A 13 14.61 15.37 3.59
CA GLU A 13 14.36 16.81 3.64
C GLU A 13 13.92 17.33 2.28
N LEU A 14 14.59 16.86 1.21
CA LEU A 14 14.28 17.27 -0.15
C LEU A 14 12.88 16.81 -0.56
N VAL A 15 12.51 15.59 -0.19
CA VAL A 15 11.22 14.98 -0.56
C VAL A 15 10.04 15.53 0.25
N GLN A 16 10.32 16.14 1.41
CA GLN A 16 9.32 16.79 2.27
C GLN A 16 8.93 18.19 1.80
N GLN A 17 9.74 18.83 0.96
CA GLN A 17 9.47 20.18 0.48
C GLN A 17 8.63 20.15 -0.80
N PRO A 18 7.62 21.02 -0.93
CA PRO A 18 6.88 21.15 -2.18
C PRO A 18 7.77 21.78 -3.27
N GLY A 19 7.68 21.26 -4.50
CA GLY A 19 8.33 21.85 -5.68
C GLY A 19 9.78 21.44 -5.93
N THR A 20 10.43 20.73 -5.01
CA THR A 20 11.81 20.22 -5.15
C THR A 20 11.91 18.93 -5.96
N LEU A 21 10.78 18.24 -6.16
CA LEU A 21 10.74 16.97 -6.87
C LEU A 21 10.64 17.16 -8.40
N PRO A 22 11.33 16.30 -9.17
CA PRO A 22 11.29 16.29 -10.64
C PRO A 22 9.89 16.41 -11.24
N ALA A 23 9.83 16.94 -12.46
CA ALA A 23 8.60 17.04 -13.24
C ALA A 23 8.21 15.71 -13.89
N HIS A 24 9.11 14.72 -13.94
CA HIS A 24 8.85 13.41 -14.54
C HIS A 24 8.46 12.34 -13.53
N CYS A 25 7.62 11.39 -13.94
CA CYS A 25 7.23 10.26 -13.11
C CYS A 25 8.38 9.28 -12.91
N THR A 26 8.62 8.86 -11.66
CA THR A 26 9.74 7.96 -11.30
C THR A 26 9.79 6.66 -12.10
N ARG A 27 8.64 6.08 -12.45
CA ARG A 27 8.59 4.75 -13.06
C ARG A 27 8.62 4.77 -14.59
N HIS A 28 7.95 5.73 -15.20
CA HIS A 28 7.75 5.76 -16.65
C HIS A 28 8.52 6.89 -17.35
N GLY A 29 9.11 7.82 -16.61
CA GLY A 29 9.81 8.98 -17.19
C GLY A 29 8.94 9.92 -17.99
N ARG A 30 7.61 9.83 -17.85
CA ARG A 30 6.63 10.71 -18.51
C ARG A 30 6.36 11.95 -17.65
N PRO A 31 5.99 13.09 -18.23
CA PRO A 31 5.68 14.30 -17.47
C PRO A 31 4.57 14.04 -16.45
N ALA A 32 4.66 14.73 -15.31
CA ALA A 32 3.71 14.62 -14.22
C ALA A 32 2.36 15.22 -14.65
N ALA A 33 1.34 14.38 -14.63
CA ALA A 33 -0.04 14.80 -14.82
C ALA A 33 -0.68 15.23 -13.50
N ARG A 34 -0.22 14.64 -12.38
CA ARG A 34 -0.67 14.97 -11.03
C ARG A 34 0.51 14.90 -10.07
N ARG A 35 0.46 15.73 -9.04
CA ARG A 35 1.36 15.68 -7.88
C ARG A 35 0.56 15.24 -6.67
N VAL A 36 1.08 14.28 -5.91
CA VAL A 36 0.37 13.73 -4.75
C VAL A 36 1.24 13.71 -3.51
N ASP A 37 0.60 14.00 -2.39
CA ASP A 37 1.19 13.88 -1.07
C ASP A 37 0.89 12.49 -0.51
N PHE A 38 1.87 11.87 0.14
CA PHE A 38 1.66 10.60 0.84
C PHE A 38 2.77 10.32 1.84
N ALA A 39 2.50 9.39 2.76
CA ALA A 39 3.50 8.90 3.70
C ALA A 39 4.17 7.65 3.14
N LEU A 40 5.51 7.67 3.10
CA LEU A 40 6.33 6.48 2.89
C LEU A 40 6.70 5.88 4.24
N GLN A 41 6.67 4.55 4.31
CA GLN A 41 7.07 3.81 5.50
C GLN A 41 8.36 3.05 5.19
N SER A 42 9.24 2.94 6.19
CA SER A 42 10.42 2.11 6.07
C SER A 42 10.05 0.64 6.07
N LYS A 43 10.68 -0.15 5.18
CA LYS A 43 10.55 -1.61 5.19
C LYS A 43 11.44 -2.16 6.28
N VAL A 44 10.88 -2.39 7.46
CA VAL A 44 11.57 -3.09 8.54
C VAL A 44 11.49 -4.58 8.27
N ARG A 45 12.63 -5.25 8.13
CA ARG A 45 12.68 -6.72 8.06
C ARG A 45 12.44 -7.24 9.46
N ILE A 46 11.29 -7.88 9.70
CA ILE A 46 11.05 -8.59 10.95
C ILE A 46 11.89 -9.86 10.91
N GLU A 47 12.99 -9.88 11.64
CA GLU A 47 13.73 -11.12 11.94
C GLU A 47 12.98 -11.89 13.03
N GLY A 48 12.42 -13.03 12.65
CA GLY A 48 11.72 -13.95 13.55
C GLY A 48 11.18 -15.15 12.77
N SER A 49 11.51 -16.37 13.19
CA SER A 49 11.15 -17.59 12.47
C SER A 49 9.63 -17.75 12.37
N ARG A 50 9.15 -17.99 11.14
CA ARG A 50 7.73 -18.02 10.75
C ARG A 50 6.98 -19.27 11.24
N VAL A 51 7.68 -20.21 11.90
CA VAL A 51 7.25 -21.62 12.04
C VAL A 51 6.73 -21.96 13.44
N ARG A 52 6.97 -21.15 14.47
CA ARG A 52 6.66 -21.52 15.87
C ARG A 52 5.36 -20.90 16.43
N GLN A 53 4.42 -20.52 15.56
CA GLN A 53 3.52 -19.39 15.84
C GLN A 53 2.03 -19.63 15.52
N VAL A 54 1.50 -20.81 15.83
CA VAL A 54 0.06 -21.15 15.72
C VAL A 54 -0.51 -21.70 17.04
N GLY A 55 0.09 -21.33 18.18
CA GLY A 55 -0.39 -21.72 19.52
C GLY A 55 -1.15 -20.60 20.24
N VAL A 56 -1.96 -20.99 21.23
CA VAL A 56 -2.95 -20.22 22.03
C VAL A 56 -2.46 -18.86 22.60
N PHE A 57 -1.15 -18.61 22.68
CA PHE A 57 -0.54 -17.32 23.06
C PHE A 57 -0.27 -16.35 21.88
N GLY A 58 -0.68 -16.70 20.66
CA GLY A 58 -0.36 -15.98 19.43
C GLY A 58 -0.90 -14.55 19.35
N GLY A 59 -2.06 -14.26 19.97
CA GLY A 59 -2.68 -12.93 19.93
C GLY A 59 -1.86 -11.84 20.64
N ALA A 60 -1.37 -12.13 21.85
CA ALA A 60 -0.51 -11.20 22.60
C ALA A 60 0.85 -10.99 21.90
N GLY A 61 1.46 -12.07 21.40
CA GLY A 61 2.70 -11.99 20.64
C GLY A 61 2.57 -11.25 19.30
N MET A 62 1.37 -11.17 18.72
CA MET A 62 1.09 -10.41 17.51
C MET A 62 0.95 -8.91 17.80
N ALA A 63 0.31 -8.54 18.91
CA ALA A 63 0.22 -7.16 19.39
C ALA A 63 1.60 -6.60 19.76
N ASP A 64 2.43 -7.37 20.47
CA ASP A 64 3.80 -6.96 20.81
C ASP A 64 4.67 -6.78 19.56
N ARG A 65 4.52 -7.65 18.56
CA ARG A 65 5.23 -7.48 17.27
C ARG A 65 4.73 -6.27 16.50
N LEU A 66 3.43 -6.00 16.48
CA LEU A 66 2.88 -4.78 15.89
C LEU A 66 3.41 -3.53 16.60
N GLY A 67 3.51 -3.56 17.93
CA GLY A 67 4.11 -2.49 18.73
C GLY A 67 5.60 -2.29 18.45
N GLN A 68 6.39 -3.37 18.39
CA GLN A 68 7.80 -3.30 18.03
C GLN A 68 8.02 -2.86 16.57
N HIS A 69 7.14 -3.25 15.66
CA HIS A 69 7.16 -2.81 14.27
C HIS A 69 6.81 -1.33 14.17
N ALA A 70 5.78 -0.87 14.87
CA ALA A 70 5.39 0.54 14.91
C ALA A 70 6.52 1.43 15.46
N LYS A 71 7.22 0.98 16.51
CA LYS A 71 8.38 1.70 17.08
C LYS A 71 9.57 1.81 16.12
N LYS A 72 9.75 0.84 15.22
CA LYS A 72 10.87 0.78 14.26
C LYS A 72 10.55 1.38 12.88
N VAL A 73 9.27 1.47 12.51
CA VAL A 73 8.87 2.09 11.25
C VAL A 73 9.15 3.58 11.34
N ARG A 74 9.95 4.06 10.39
CA ARG A 74 10.13 5.48 10.15
C ARG A 74 9.21 5.88 9.02
N VAL A 75 8.49 6.97 9.24
CA VAL A 75 7.52 7.52 8.29
C VAL A 75 8.09 8.81 7.74
N THR A 76 8.22 8.89 6.42
CA THR A 76 8.62 10.13 5.73
C THR A 76 7.42 10.65 4.95
N HIS A 77 7.01 11.88 5.22
CA HIS A 77 5.97 12.54 4.45
C HIS A 77 6.57 13.06 3.14
N VAL A 78 6.01 12.60 2.04
CA VAL A 78 6.39 13.03 0.70
C VAL A 78 5.40 14.08 0.24
N LYS A 79 5.91 15.21 -0.27
CA LYS A 79 5.09 16.32 -0.77
C LYS A 79 5.25 16.48 -2.28
N GLY A 80 4.13 16.43 -3.00
CA GLY A 80 4.07 16.75 -4.42
C GLY A 80 4.74 15.75 -5.37
N TRP A 81 4.66 14.45 -5.10
CA TRP A 81 5.33 13.42 -5.90
C TRP A 81 4.74 13.29 -7.31
N PRO A 82 5.58 13.24 -8.36
CA PRO A 82 5.12 13.24 -9.75
C PRO A 82 4.50 11.89 -10.16
N LEU A 83 3.24 11.92 -10.56
CA LEU A 83 2.53 10.80 -11.18
C LEU A 83 2.15 11.13 -12.62
N CYS A 84 2.53 10.26 -13.55
CA CYS A 84 2.04 10.31 -14.92
C CYS A 84 0.60 9.76 -15.03
N HIS A 85 -0.08 10.04 -16.14
CA HIS A 85 -1.45 9.55 -16.41
C HIS A 85 -1.58 8.02 -16.27
N THR A 86 -0.58 7.26 -16.71
CA THR A 86 -0.60 5.80 -16.61
C THR A 86 -0.59 5.35 -15.15
N CYS A 87 0.32 5.88 -14.32
CA CYS A 87 0.35 5.55 -12.89
C CYS A 87 -0.94 5.98 -12.18
N ALA A 88 -1.48 7.16 -12.53
CA ALA A 88 -2.72 7.65 -11.95
C ALA A 88 -3.93 6.78 -12.32
N ARG A 89 -4.05 6.34 -13.59
CA ARG A 89 -5.10 5.43 -14.05
C ARG A 89 -4.97 4.05 -13.41
N THR A 90 -3.76 3.49 -13.36
CA THR A 90 -3.52 2.20 -12.71
C THR A 90 -3.88 2.27 -11.22
N ARG A 91 -3.55 3.37 -10.53
CA ARG A 91 -3.98 3.58 -9.15
C ARG A 91 -5.50 3.60 -9.04
N ALA A 92 -6.15 4.40 -9.87
CA ALA A 92 -7.60 4.54 -9.85
C ALA A 92 -8.30 3.21 -10.13
N SER A 93 -7.84 2.43 -11.11
CA SER A 93 -8.44 1.13 -11.43
C SER A 93 -8.30 0.13 -10.27
N TRP A 94 -7.13 0.05 -9.63
CA TRP A 94 -6.94 -0.81 -8.46
C TRP A 94 -7.80 -0.37 -7.27
N LEU A 95 -7.96 0.93 -7.06
CA LEU A 95 -8.84 1.45 -6.00
C LEU A 95 -10.31 1.19 -6.31
N VAL A 96 -10.76 1.34 -7.55
CA VAL A 96 -12.14 1.01 -7.95
C VAL A 96 -12.41 -0.48 -7.74
N VAL A 97 -11.52 -1.36 -8.19
CA VAL A 97 -11.65 -2.81 -7.96
C VAL A 97 -11.72 -3.11 -6.46
N SER A 98 -10.83 -2.50 -5.67
CA SER A 98 -10.85 -2.64 -4.21
C SER A 98 -12.15 -2.15 -3.59
N SER A 99 -12.67 -1.00 -4.01
CA SER A 99 -13.93 -0.43 -3.50
C SER A 99 -15.11 -1.30 -3.87
N VAL A 100 -15.21 -1.80 -5.10
CA VAL A 100 -16.29 -2.70 -5.52
C VAL A 100 -16.26 -3.99 -4.71
N MET A 101 -15.09 -4.61 -4.51
CA MET A 101 -14.96 -5.80 -3.67
C MET A 101 -15.32 -5.52 -2.21
N PHE A 102 -14.86 -4.38 -1.67
CA PHE A 102 -15.12 -4.01 -0.29
C PHE A 102 -16.60 -3.72 -0.05
N PHE A 103 -17.19 -2.78 -0.79
CA PHE A 103 -18.60 -2.42 -0.62
C PHE A 103 -19.53 -3.54 -1.05
N GLY A 104 -19.21 -4.27 -2.13
CA GLY A 104 -19.97 -5.44 -2.54
C GLY A 104 -19.94 -6.54 -1.49
N GLY A 105 -18.76 -6.83 -0.91
CA GLY A 105 -18.61 -7.80 0.17
C GLY A 105 -19.32 -7.37 1.45
N LEU A 106 -19.23 -6.09 1.81
CA LEU A 106 -19.92 -5.51 2.96
C LEU A 106 -21.43 -5.61 2.82
N LEU A 107 -21.97 -5.21 1.66
CA LEU A 107 -23.40 -5.27 1.39
C LEU A 107 -23.91 -6.71 1.37
N ALA A 108 -23.17 -7.65 0.76
CA ALA A 108 -23.54 -9.06 0.79
C ALA A 108 -23.54 -9.61 2.23
N PHE A 109 -22.51 -9.30 3.01
CA PHE A 109 -22.39 -9.75 4.40
C PHE A 109 -23.50 -9.15 5.27
N VAL A 110 -23.56 -7.82 5.39
CA VAL A 110 -24.53 -7.13 6.25
C VAL A 110 -25.96 -7.35 5.77
N GLY A 111 -26.19 -7.31 4.45
CA GLY A 111 -27.51 -7.54 3.86
C GLY A 111 -28.03 -8.95 4.14
N SER A 112 -27.18 -9.97 4.01
CA SER A 112 -27.57 -11.35 4.33
C SER A 112 -27.92 -11.56 5.81
N LEU A 113 -27.21 -10.89 6.72
CA LEU A 113 -27.52 -10.92 8.15
C LEU A 113 -28.85 -10.23 8.47
N ILE A 114 -29.09 -9.02 7.90
CA ILE A 114 -30.33 -8.28 8.12
C ILE A 114 -31.53 -9.09 7.60
N ILE A 115 -31.44 -9.63 6.38
CA ILE A 115 -32.51 -10.47 5.81
C ILE A 115 -32.72 -11.73 6.66
N GLY A 116 -31.64 -12.36 7.13
CA GLY A 116 -31.72 -13.55 7.99
C GLY A 116 -32.37 -13.29 9.35
N ILE A 117 -32.24 -12.09 9.92
CA ILE A 117 -32.88 -11.69 11.18
C ILE A 117 -34.37 -11.42 10.97
N ILE A 118 -34.75 -10.79 9.86
CA ILE A 118 -36.14 -10.42 9.55
C ILE A 118 -36.94 -11.64 9.06
N ALA A 119 -36.28 -12.64 8.48
CA ALA A 119 -36.94 -13.85 8.04
C ALA A 119 -37.49 -14.64 9.23
N GLU A 120 -38.81 -14.58 9.43
CA GLU A 120 -39.54 -15.29 10.50
C GLU A 120 -39.40 -16.84 10.43
N LYS A 121 -38.94 -17.37 9.29
CA LYS A 121 -38.76 -18.81 9.04
C LYS A 121 -37.30 -19.27 9.18
N GLY A 122 -36.72 -19.07 10.35
CA GLY A 122 -35.43 -19.66 10.72
C GLY A 122 -34.25 -19.27 9.81
N THR A 123 -33.04 -19.65 10.24
CA THR A 123 -31.82 -19.30 9.50
C THR A 123 -31.76 -20.08 8.19
N VAL A 124 -31.95 -19.40 7.05
CA VAL A 124 -31.90 -20.07 5.74
C VAL A 124 -30.44 -20.33 5.35
N PRO A 125 -30.00 -21.59 5.13
CA PRO A 125 -28.58 -21.92 4.94
C PRO A 125 -27.88 -21.18 3.80
N TRP A 126 -28.61 -20.82 2.73
CA TRP A 126 -28.04 -20.07 1.61
C TRP A 126 -27.65 -18.65 2.00
N LEU A 127 -28.36 -18.00 2.92
CA LEU A 127 -28.00 -16.66 3.44
C LEU A 127 -26.68 -16.70 4.20
N ALA A 128 -26.44 -17.78 4.96
CA ALA A 128 -25.15 -18.00 5.62
C ALA A 128 -24.03 -18.16 4.58
N GLY A 129 -24.28 -18.87 3.47
CA GLY A 129 -23.35 -18.96 2.35
C GLY A 129 -23.02 -17.59 1.73
N VAL A 130 -24.02 -16.73 1.52
CA VAL A 130 -23.83 -15.36 1.02
C VAL A 130 -23.04 -14.52 2.02
N ALA A 131 -23.32 -14.65 3.33
CA ALA A 131 -22.57 -13.97 4.38
C ALA A 131 -21.08 -14.33 4.33
N VAL A 132 -20.77 -15.63 4.32
CA VAL A 132 -19.38 -16.12 4.25
C VAL A 132 -18.69 -15.64 2.99
N ALA A 133 -19.35 -15.71 1.84
CA ALA A 133 -18.80 -15.22 0.57
C ALA A 133 -18.52 -13.71 0.62
N GLY A 134 -19.44 -12.91 1.14
CA GLY A 134 -19.26 -11.47 1.34
C GLY A 134 -18.09 -11.14 2.27
N PHE A 135 -17.95 -11.88 3.37
CA PHE A 135 -16.82 -11.74 4.29
C PHE A 135 -15.48 -12.10 3.64
N VAL A 136 -15.41 -13.19 2.89
CA VAL A 136 -14.18 -13.55 2.15
C VAL A 136 -13.83 -12.46 1.13
N LEU A 137 -14.82 -11.92 0.42
CA LEU A 137 -14.62 -10.84 -0.53
C LEU A 137 -14.08 -9.56 0.13
N LEU A 138 -14.56 -9.23 1.34
CA LEU A 138 -14.04 -8.14 2.17
C LEU A 138 -12.55 -8.33 2.47
N VAL A 139 -12.16 -9.52 2.94
CA VAL A 139 -10.75 -9.83 3.26
C VAL A 139 -9.88 -9.75 2.01
N LEU A 140 -10.35 -10.29 0.89
CA LEU A 140 -9.62 -10.27 -0.38
C LEU A 140 -9.50 -8.86 -0.97
N SER A 141 -10.37 -7.91 -0.61
CA SER A 141 -10.30 -6.53 -1.10
C SER A 141 -9.02 -5.79 -0.68
N ALA A 142 -8.34 -6.24 0.38
CA ALA A 142 -7.04 -5.70 0.79
C ALA A 142 -5.93 -5.91 -0.28
N PHE A 143 -6.05 -6.95 -1.11
CA PHE A 143 -5.07 -7.25 -2.15
C PHE A 143 -5.01 -6.20 -3.27
N PRO A 144 -6.11 -5.87 -3.97
CA PRO A 144 -6.11 -4.79 -4.97
C PRO A 144 -5.78 -3.44 -4.34
N PHE A 145 -6.22 -3.18 -3.10
CA PHE A 145 -5.82 -1.98 -2.36
C PHE A 145 -4.30 -1.87 -2.21
N HIS A 146 -3.64 -2.95 -1.76
CA HIS A 146 -2.20 -2.97 -1.62
C HIS A 146 -1.48 -2.85 -2.96
N ARG A 147 -2.00 -3.46 -4.04
CA ARG A 147 -1.49 -3.33 -5.41
C ARG A 147 -1.57 -1.88 -5.92
N GLY A 148 -2.64 -1.16 -5.57
CA GLY A 148 -2.84 0.26 -5.89
C GLY A 148 -2.11 1.24 -4.97
N SER A 149 -1.39 0.77 -3.95
CA SER A 149 -0.68 1.66 -3.01
C SER A 149 0.41 2.49 -3.70
N LEU A 150 0.52 3.77 -3.28
CA LEU A 150 1.47 4.71 -3.87
C LEU A 150 2.91 4.23 -3.77
N ALA A 151 3.34 3.76 -2.59
CA ALA A 151 4.69 3.24 -2.36
C ALA A 151 5.07 2.15 -3.38
N ARG A 152 4.14 1.26 -3.72
CA ARG A 152 4.35 0.18 -4.70
C ARG A 152 4.34 0.70 -6.13
N LEU A 153 3.46 1.64 -6.46
CA LEU A 153 3.36 2.22 -7.80
C LEU A 153 4.60 3.04 -8.16
N VAL A 154 5.10 3.84 -7.21
CA VAL A 154 6.25 4.72 -7.40
C VAL A 154 7.60 4.01 -7.20
N GLY A 155 7.59 2.81 -6.61
CA GLY A 155 8.80 2.03 -6.36
C GLY A 155 9.69 2.64 -5.27
N ALA A 156 9.13 3.44 -4.37
CA ALA A 156 9.86 4.18 -3.35
C ALA A 156 9.57 3.64 -1.95
N ASN A 157 10.58 3.61 -1.08
CA ASN A 157 10.42 3.31 0.35
C ASN A 157 11.37 4.19 1.16
N THR A 158 10.97 4.52 2.39
CA THR A 158 11.87 5.19 3.34
C THR A 158 12.99 4.22 3.74
N ALA A 159 14.22 4.72 3.81
CA ALA A 159 15.36 3.96 4.29
C ALA A 159 15.21 3.60 5.79
N PRO A 160 15.86 2.54 6.28
CA PRO A 160 15.67 2.07 7.67
C PRO A 160 16.01 3.13 8.74
N ASP A 161 16.95 4.01 8.43
CA ASP A 161 17.40 5.14 9.23
C ASP A 161 16.47 6.37 9.15
N GLY A 162 15.56 6.41 8.17
CA GLY A 162 14.59 7.49 8.01
C GLY A 162 15.13 8.76 7.34
N THR A 163 16.43 8.83 7.06
CA THR A 163 17.12 10.01 6.51
C THR A 163 16.95 10.15 4.99
N SER A 164 16.58 9.07 4.31
CA SER A 164 16.49 9.05 2.85
C SER A 164 15.31 8.24 2.34
N VAL A 165 14.85 8.58 1.13
CA VAL A 165 13.87 7.83 0.36
C VAL A 165 14.59 7.10 -0.76
N ARG A 166 14.48 5.78 -0.78
CA ARG A 166 15.08 4.91 -1.81
C ARG A 166 14.07 4.63 -2.90
N VAL A 167 14.39 5.01 -4.13
CA VAL A 167 13.61 4.73 -5.33
C VAL A 167 14.28 3.59 -6.09
N THR A 168 13.53 2.52 -6.35
CA THR A 168 14.04 1.33 -7.06
C THR A 168 13.70 1.43 -8.54
N ASN A 169 14.70 1.28 -9.40
CA ASN A 169 14.64 1.37 -10.86
C ASN A 169 13.94 2.65 -11.35
N PRO A 170 14.42 3.85 -10.99
CA PRO A 170 13.89 5.08 -11.52
C PRO A 170 14.18 5.20 -13.03
N SER A 171 13.28 5.84 -13.76
CA SER A 171 13.47 6.18 -15.17
C SER A 171 14.59 7.20 -15.34
N ALA A 172 15.32 7.14 -16.47
CA ALA A 172 16.40 8.08 -16.77
C ALA A 172 15.97 9.55 -16.73
N ALA A 173 14.78 9.88 -17.25
CA ALA A 173 14.25 11.25 -17.24
C ALA A 173 14.05 11.79 -15.81
N PHE A 174 13.58 10.94 -14.88
CA PHE A 174 13.48 11.32 -13.47
C PHE A 174 14.86 11.59 -12.86
N VAL A 175 15.84 10.73 -13.14
CA VAL A 175 17.21 10.87 -12.61
C VAL A 175 17.91 12.10 -13.17
N ALA A 176 17.69 12.44 -14.44
CA ALA A 176 18.30 13.58 -15.10
C ALA A 176 17.90 14.93 -14.47
N GLU A 177 16.71 15.01 -13.87
CA GLU A 177 16.19 16.21 -13.20
C GLU A 177 16.49 16.24 -11.69
N LEU A 178 17.13 15.19 -11.15
CA LEU A 178 17.51 15.23 -9.76
C LEU A 178 18.58 16.31 -9.55
N PRO A 179 18.47 17.09 -8.46
CA PRO A 179 19.54 18.00 -8.09
C PRO A 179 20.80 17.15 -7.94
N ARG A 180 21.82 17.45 -8.74
CA ARG A 180 23.13 16.82 -8.63
C ARG A 180 23.61 17.13 -7.22
N THR A 181 23.61 16.14 -6.35
CA THR A 181 24.33 16.23 -5.09
C THR A 181 25.78 16.47 -5.46
N GLY A 182 26.26 17.71 -5.26
CA GLY A 182 27.68 18.04 -5.27
C GLY A 182 28.39 17.36 -4.12
#